data_AF-J2TAG3-F1
#
_entry.id   AF-J2TAG3-F1
#
_cell.length_a   1.000
_cell.length_b   1.000
_cell.length_c   1.000
_cell.angle_alpha   90.00
_cell.angle_beta   90.00
_cell.angle_gamma   90.00
#
_symmetry.space_group_name_H-M   'P 1'
#
loop_
_entity.id
_entity.type
_entity.pdbx_description
1 polymer ?
#
loop_
_entity_poly.entity_id
_entity_poly.type
_entity_poly.pdbx_seq_one_letter_code
_entity_poly.pdbx_strand_id
1 'polypeptide(L)'
;MKNRFFLWLSLLITLSIVLYSCRNEEMTKDETTPHRNNADFFKHSKTNNTLSRAGVDYISILEAYNDQTGFLAQMPDQRGMPIWEKMQVFDAEGGATGLMIPLSYDNETMSSVLFATLNDRDLVSFVRDYDNALLQRIVYDRNIDKDYRQHMFYTFMYMDYKTFGTQHFTNIPQDLFEGQKEDKEKGRMWLTEFRPPTNITAHTDDQSKITLTVDICTLYFHCKNGKPWKDCDHCGTCVTYSCETIFTGDTGTDFPPANPSSGGGSSGGGGGSVPSTDPGTPNDGCVMQDVFYRLLPSCGGGGTLPDIEDPCEKTNAVLNKPNVQQGITNVKANAKQTLSNPETTGEIGFKEKKDGTVVPADVNGDHEVEFTNVTDGYGGYHNHTASGTHMVSPPDIVDTLFGFAAAQSVADGVGHAYFGMIAAEGCSTCPNGVKYVHYVIRFAGTGTELGGFVYSETKMKQFKYDYRKMVSNLTNTSINGNTYVNIAGELNEKGLEKLFFDTLQNMGLTGKVNLQRVDEENGTVYNIVQDSTGKITAVPCL
;
A
#
# COMPACT_ATOMS: atom_id res chain seq x y z
N MET A 1 63.91 -23.67 38.13
CA MET A 1 63.55 -22.90 36.92
C MET A 1 62.70 -23.69 35.91
N LYS A 2 62.81 -25.02 35.78
CA LYS A 2 62.00 -25.83 34.83
C LYS A 2 60.48 -25.74 35.01
N ASN A 3 59.96 -25.64 36.24
CA ASN A 3 58.50 -25.69 36.46
C ASN A 3 57.76 -24.39 36.08
N ARG A 4 58.47 -23.26 36.00
CA ARG A 4 57.86 -21.99 35.56
C ARG A 4 57.61 -21.95 34.05
N PHE A 5 58.41 -22.69 33.29
CA PHE A 5 58.28 -22.75 31.84
C PHE A 5 56.98 -23.48 31.41
N PHE A 6 56.63 -24.57 32.10
CA PHE A 6 55.39 -25.30 31.83
C PHE A 6 54.12 -24.51 32.14
N LEU A 7 54.13 -23.71 33.22
CA LEU A 7 53.01 -22.83 33.56
C LEU A 7 52.81 -21.72 32.51
N TRP A 8 53.90 -21.14 32.01
CA TRP A 8 53.84 -20.13 30.96
C TRP A 8 53.35 -20.69 29.63
N LEU A 9 53.79 -21.91 29.28
CA LEU A 9 53.35 -22.58 28.07
C LEU A 9 51.87 -22.97 28.14
N SER A 10 51.40 -23.44 29.31
CA SER A 10 49.98 -23.74 29.52
C SER A 10 49.11 -22.50 29.40
N LEU A 11 49.56 -21.35 29.95
CA LEU A 11 48.85 -20.07 29.85
C LEU A 11 48.73 -19.60 28.39
N LEU A 12 49.82 -19.70 27.63
CA LEU A 12 49.84 -19.33 26.21
C LEU A 12 48.93 -20.23 25.37
N ILE A 13 48.91 -21.54 25.62
CA ILE A 13 48.00 -22.47 24.93
C ILE A 13 46.54 -22.14 25.23
N THR A 14 46.17 -21.88 26.49
CA THR A 14 44.81 -21.46 26.82
C THR A 14 44.45 -20.11 26.20
N LEU A 15 45.37 -19.14 26.17
CA LEU A 15 45.14 -17.84 25.56
C LEU A 15 44.95 -17.97 24.04
N SER A 16 45.74 -18.83 23.39
CA SER A 16 45.59 -19.14 21.97
C SER A 16 44.26 -19.82 21.65
N ILE A 17 43.76 -20.73 22.49
CA ILE A 17 42.45 -21.39 22.28
C ILE A 17 41.30 -20.38 22.46
N VAL A 18 41.38 -19.48 23.43
CA VAL A 18 40.38 -18.41 23.61
C VAL A 18 40.41 -17.42 22.44
N LEU A 19 41.60 -17.03 21.98
CA LEU A 19 41.73 -16.14 20.81
C LEU A 19 41.33 -16.81 19.49
N TYR A 20 41.48 -18.14 19.37
CA TYR A 20 41.00 -18.90 18.20
C TYR A 20 39.48 -19.06 18.24
N SER A 21 38.89 -19.21 19.43
CA SER A 21 37.43 -19.27 19.60
C SER A 21 36.76 -17.91 19.34
N CYS A 22 37.45 -16.78 19.59
CA CYS A 22 36.96 -15.45 19.23
C CYS A 22 37.20 -15.06 17.77
N ARG A 23 37.88 -15.89 16.97
CA ARG A 23 38.26 -15.55 15.58
C ARG A 23 37.54 -16.38 14.51
N ASN A 24 36.70 -17.33 14.91
CA ASN A 24 35.83 -18.10 14.01
C ASN A 24 34.37 -17.62 13.99
N GLU A 25 34.03 -16.56 14.72
CA GLU A 25 32.93 -15.69 14.30
C GLU A 25 33.50 -14.63 13.34
N GLU A 26 34.06 -15.13 12.23
CA GLU A 26 34.06 -14.37 11.00
C GLU A 26 32.58 -14.18 10.68
N MET A 27 32.02 -13.08 11.21
CA MET A 27 30.82 -12.47 10.67
C MET A 27 31.17 -12.17 9.21
N THR A 28 30.97 -13.16 8.35
CA THR A 28 30.40 -12.91 7.04
C THR A 28 29.17 -12.08 7.33
N LYS A 29 29.36 -10.76 7.27
CA LYS A 29 28.34 -9.86 6.75
C LYS A 29 28.06 -10.35 5.33
N ASP A 30 27.43 -11.53 5.22
CA ASP A 30 26.49 -11.73 4.14
C ASP A 30 25.49 -10.60 4.38
N GLU A 31 25.61 -9.61 3.52
CA GLU A 31 24.78 -8.43 3.51
C GLU A 31 23.35 -8.91 3.72
N THR A 32 22.79 -8.48 4.85
CA THR A 32 21.47 -8.80 5.37
C THR A 32 20.41 -8.24 4.43
N THR A 33 20.36 -8.76 3.21
CA THR A 33 19.17 -8.66 2.38
C THR A 33 18.14 -9.51 3.10
N PRO A 34 17.04 -8.90 3.60
CA PRO A 34 16.03 -9.64 4.34
C PRO A 34 15.46 -10.70 3.40
N HIS A 35 15.85 -11.96 3.61
CA HIS A 35 15.29 -13.07 2.87
C HIS A 35 13.81 -13.18 3.20
N ARG A 36 13.00 -13.39 2.16
CA ARG A 36 11.57 -13.66 2.28
C ARG A 36 11.30 -14.82 3.22
N ASN A 37 10.36 -14.64 4.15
CA ASN A 37 9.87 -15.72 4.98
C ASN A 37 8.87 -16.57 4.18
N ASN A 38 9.34 -17.69 3.62
CA ASN A 38 8.47 -18.58 2.84
C ASN A 38 7.26 -19.12 3.63
N ALA A 39 7.32 -19.19 4.97
CA ALA A 39 6.18 -19.59 5.79
C ALA A 39 5.04 -18.56 5.78
N ASP A 40 5.35 -17.29 5.57
CA ASP A 40 4.35 -16.22 5.49
C ASP A 40 3.83 -16.03 4.06
N PHE A 41 4.48 -16.63 3.04
CA PHE A 41 4.14 -16.40 1.63
C PHE A 41 2.67 -16.75 1.33
N PHE A 42 2.21 -17.91 1.80
CA PHE A 42 0.83 -18.39 1.56
C PHE A 42 -0.16 -17.95 2.64
N LYS A 43 0.27 -17.10 3.60
CA LYS A 43 -0.59 -16.63 4.68
C LYS A 43 -1.64 -15.66 4.13
N HIS A 44 -2.91 -16.04 4.21
CA HIS A 44 -4.03 -15.24 3.73
C HIS A 44 -5.25 -15.38 4.65
N SER A 45 -6.13 -14.36 4.66
CA SER A 45 -7.40 -14.47 5.35
C SER A 45 -8.41 -15.21 4.49
N LYS A 46 -8.93 -16.34 5.00
CA LYS A 46 -10.00 -17.12 4.34
C LYS A 46 -11.36 -16.41 4.29
N THR A 47 -11.47 -15.22 4.87
CA THR A 47 -12.77 -14.53 5.04
C THR A 47 -13.24 -13.74 3.82
N ASN A 48 -12.38 -13.51 2.81
CA ASN A 48 -12.72 -12.70 1.64
C ASN A 48 -12.86 -13.59 0.38
N ASN A 49 -14.05 -14.14 0.18
CA ASN A 49 -14.47 -14.92 -1.01
C ASN A 49 -14.37 -14.17 -2.35
N THR A 50 -13.82 -12.95 -2.40
CA THR A 50 -13.81 -12.09 -3.59
C THR A 50 -12.78 -12.49 -4.66
N LEU A 51 -11.89 -13.42 -4.37
CA LEU A 51 -10.76 -13.80 -5.24
C LEU A 51 -10.80 -15.26 -5.69
N SER A 52 -11.82 -16.00 -5.29
CA SER A 52 -12.03 -17.40 -5.66
C SER A 52 -13.16 -17.50 -6.67
N ARG A 53 -12.97 -18.24 -7.76
CA ARG A 53 -14.12 -18.93 -8.39
C ARG A 53 -14.83 -19.70 -7.28
N ALA A 54 -16.16 -19.62 -7.20
CA ALA A 54 -16.93 -20.08 -6.04
C ALA A 54 -16.42 -21.42 -5.46
N GLY A 55 -15.72 -21.35 -4.32
CA GLY A 55 -15.20 -22.51 -3.60
C GLY A 55 -13.76 -22.98 -3.94
N VAL A 56 -13.02 -22.29 -4.81
CA VAL A 56 -11.62 -22.62 -5.14
C VAL A 56 -10.63 -21.77 -4.34
N ASP A 57 -9.82 -22.40 -3.49
CA ASP A 57 -8.75 -21.73 -2.73
C ASP A 57 -7.42 -21.81 -3.52
N TYR A 58 -7.21 -20.85 -4.42
CA TYR A 58 -6.01 -20.79 -5.25
C TYR A 58 -4.71 -20.71 -4.44
N ILE A 59 -4.75 -20.10 -3.26
CA ILE A 59 -3.56 -19.93 -2.43
C ILE A 59 -3.16 -21.27 -1.83
N SER A 60 -4.12 -22.04 -1.32
CA SER A 60 -3.88 -23.43 -0.87
C SER A 60 -3.41 -24.34 -2.01
N ILE A 61 -3.89 -24.15 -3.25
CA ILE A 61 -3.43 -24.91 -4.42
C ILE A 61 -1.94 -24.59 -4.72
N LEU A 62 -1.57 -23.31 -4.72
CA LEU A 62 -0.19 -22.89 -4.95
C LEU A 62 0.76 -23.31 -3.82
N GLU A 63 0.29 -23.30 -2.58
CA GLU A 63 1.03 -23.81 -1.42
C GLU A 63 1.34 -25.30 -1.60
N ALA A 64 0.33 -26.12 -1.90
CA ALA A 64 0.51 -27.55 -2.15
C ALA A 64 1.42 -27.84 -3.35
N TYR A 65 1.37 -27.00 -4.39
CA TYR A 65 2.28 -27.09 -5.54
C TYR A 65 3.71 -26.71 -5.17
N ASN A 66 3.91 -25.69 -4.34
CA ASN A 66 5.23 -25.33 -3.81
C ASN A 66 5.81 -26.44 -2.93
N ASP A 67 5.02 -27.08 -2.07
CA ASP A 67 5.49 -28.19 -1.23
C ASP A 67 6.03 -29.36 -2.07
N GLN A 68 5.50 -29.54 -3.28
CA GLN A 68 5.94 -30.58 -4.22
C GLN A 68 7.16 -30.17 -5.05
N THR A 69 7.24 -28.90 -5.45
CA THR A 69 8.20 -28.43 -6.47
C THR A 69 9.31 -27.53 -5.94
N GLY A 70 9.09 -26.92 -4.77
CA GLY A 70 9.97 -25.90 -4.19
C GLY A 70 10.12 -24.65 -5.05
N PHE A 71 9.10 -24.27 -5.84
CA PHE A 71 9.25 -23.18 -6.82
C PHE A 71 9.59 -21.83 -6.16
N LEU A 72 9.17 -21.56 -4.92
CA LEU A 72 9.51 -20.32 -4.22
C LEU A 72 11.02 -20.12 -4.10
N ALA A 73 11.79 -21.18 -3.87
CA ALA A 73 13.24 -21.11 -3.76
C ALA A 73 13.95 -20.83 -5.10
N GLN A 74 13.21 -20.94 -6.22
CA GLN A 74 13.73 -20.78 -7.58
C GLN A 74 13.33 -19.43 -8.20
N MET A 75 12.46 -18.65 -7.55
CA MET A 75 12.05 -17.34 -8.05
C MET A 75 13.23 -16.36 -8.10
N PRO A 76 13.35 -15.51 -9.13
CA PRO A 76 14.32 -14.42 -9.12
C PRO A 76 14.06 -13.43 -7.98
N ASP A 77 12.80 -13.10 -7.68
CA ASP A 77 12.48 -12.28 -6.52
C ASP A 77 12.40 -13.12 -5.23
N GLN A 78 13.40 -12.94 -4.37
CA GLN A 78 13.54 -13.57 -3.06
C GLN A 78 13.16 -12.64 -1.89
N ARG A 79 12.58 -11.46 -2.17
CA ARG A 79 12.15 -10.47 -1.16
C ARG A 79 10.65 -10.20 -1.21
N GLY A 80 10.07 -10.21 -2.41
CA GLY A 80 8.67 -9.88 -2.64
C GLY A 80 7.71 -10.81 -1.93
N MET A 81 6.79 -10.21 -1.18
CA MET A 81 5.64 -10.87 -0.56
C MET A 81 4.38 -10.62 -1.41
N PRO A 82 3.50 -11.62 -1.56
CA PRO A 82 2.30 -11.49 -2.36
C PRO A 82 1.28 -10.58 -1.70
N ILE A 83 0.70 -9.68 -2.50
CA ILE A 83 -0.47 -8.88 -2.12
C ILE A 83 -1.71 -9.63 -2.60
N TRP A 84 -2.07 -10.68 -1.87
CA TRP A 84 -3.11 -11.64 -2.28
C TRP A 84 -4.42 -10.96 -2.64
N GLU A 85 -4.82 -9.91 -1.90
CA GLU A 85 -6.05 -9.15 -2.14
C GLU A 85 -6.08 -8.37 -3.45
N LYS A 86 -4.94 -8.24 -4.13
CA LYS A 86 -4.78 -7.59 -5.44
C LYS A 86 -4.52 -8.60 -6.57
N MET A 87 -4.52 -9.90 -6.27
CA MET A 87 -4.42 -10.94 -7.29
C MET A 87 -5.50 -10.79 -8.35
N GLN A 88 -5.12 -10.93 -9.61
CA GLN A 88 -6.05 -10.94 -10.75
C GLN A 88 -6.29 -12.38 -11.19
N VAL A 89 -7.56 -12.74 -11.42
CA VAL A 89 -7.99 -14.08 -11.82
C VAL A 89 -8.69 -13.99 -13.16
N PHE A 90 -8.27 -14.83 -14.11
CA PHE A 90 -8.79 -14.89 -15.47
C PHE A 90 -9.25 -16.30 -15.78
N ASP A 91 -10.55 -16.50 -15.94
CA ASP A 91 -11.11 -17.79 -16.35
C ASP A 91 -11.30 -17.81 -17.88
N ALA A 92 -10.67 -18.77 -18.53
CA ALA A 92 -10.80 -19.00 -19.97
C ALA A 92 -11.94 -19.96 -20.30
N GLU A 93 -12.44 -19.88 -21.54
CA GLU A 93 -13.31 -20.93 -22.08
C GLU A 93 -12.56 -22.27 -22.07
N GLY A 94 -13.23 -23.33 -21.61
CA GLY A 94 -12.58 -24.64 -21.38
C GLY A 94 -12.11 -24.87 -19.94
N GLY A 95 -12.28 -23.90 -19.04
CA GLY A 95 -12.10 -24.09 -17.59
C GLY A 95 -10.69 -23.87 -17.06
N ALA A 96 -9.73 -23.50 -17.92
CA ALA A 96 -8.42 -23.06 -17.48
C ALA A 96 -8.50 -21.71 -16.76
N THR A 97 -7.67 -21.53 -15.73
CA THR A 97 -7.61 -20.30 -14.94
C THR A 97 -6.18 -19.77 -14.91
N GLY A 98 -6.01 -18.47 -15.14
CA GLY A 98 -4.75 -17.76 -15.02
C GLY A 98 -4.78 -16.81 -13.83
N LEU A 99 -3.69 -16.79 -13.08
CA LEU A 99 -3.48 -15.96 -11.90
C LEU A 99 -2.32 -15.00 -12.16
N MET A 100 -2.51 -13.74 -11.82
CA MET A 100 -1.43 -12.74 -11.73
C MET A 100 -1.37 -12.21 -10.31
N ILE A 101 -0.27 -12.47 -9.63
CA ILE A 101 -0.10 -12.16 -8.21
C ILE A 101 1.00 -11.09 -8.09
N PRO A 102 0.66 -9.85 -7.73
CA PRO A 102 1.67 -8.81 -7.55
C PRO A 102 2.45 -9.09 -6.28
N LEU A 103 3.77 -9.01 -6.37
CA LEU A 103 4.65 -9.10 -5.21
C LEU A 103 5.24 -7.73 -4.89
N SER A 104 5.44 -7.48 -3.60
CA SER A 104 6.05 -6.25 -3.09
C SER A 104 6.84 -6.54 -1.83
N TYR A 105 7.93 -5.80 -1.61
CA TYR A 105 8.68 -5.86 -0.34
C TYR A 105 8.47 -4.62 0.53
N ASP A 106 7.82 -3.58 0.02
CA ASP A 106 7.58 -2.29 0.69
C ASP A 106 6.09 -1.91 0.77
N ASN A 107 5.22 -2.67 0.10
CA ASN A 107 3.79 -2.41 -0.04
C ASN A 107 3.46 -1.09 -0.76
N GLU A 108 4.43 -0.52 -1.48
CA GLU A 108 4.29 0.73 -2.24
C GLU A 108 4.61 0.49 -3.72
N THR A 109 5.52 -0.44 -4.00
CA THR A 109 6.02 -0.73 -5.33
C THR A 109 5.94 -2.20 -5.68
N MET A 110 5.78 -2.48 -6.97
CA MET A 110 5.78 -3.84 -7.48
C MET A 110 7.22 -4.32 -7.66
N SER A 111 7.63 -5.32 -6.89
CA SER A 111 8.96 -5.92 -7.02
C SER A 111 9.00 -6.97 -8.15
N SER A 112 7.89 -7.69 -8.32
CA SER A 112 7.72 -8.72 -9.33
C SER A 112 6.24 -9.08 -9.54
N VAL A 113 5.97 -9.88 -10.58
CA VAL A 113 4.66 -10.51 -10.81
C VAL A 113 4.85 -12.02 -10.87
N LEU A 114 4.17 -12.73 -9.98
CA LEU A 114 4.07 -14.19 -10.01
C LEU A 114 2.86 -14.60 -10.86
N PHE A 115 3.13 -15.27 -11.97
CA PHE A 115 2.12 -15.88 -12.81
C PHE A 115 1.94 -17.34 -12.43
N ALA A 116 0.68 -17.79 -12.39
CA ALA A 116 0.36 -19.20 -12.34
C ALA A 116 -0.83 -19.51 -13.24
N THR A 117 -0.85 -20.70 -13.85
CA THR A 117 -1.99 -21.19 -14.60
C THR A 117 -2.42 -22.56 -14.10
N LEU A 118 -3.73 -22.77 -14.10
CA LEU A 118 -4.40 -23.98 -13.67
C LEU A 118 -5.23 -24.52 -14.83
N ASN A 119 -5.31 -25.84 -14.95
CA ASN A 119 -6.20 -26.49 -15.91
C ASN A 119 -7.64 -26.58 -15.40
N ASP A 120 -8.51 -27.23 -16.17
CA ASP A 120 -9.93 -27.48 -15.87
C ASP A 120 -10.18 -28.30 -14.59
N ARG A 121 -9.13 -28.86 -13.98
CA ARG A 121 -9.17 -29.64 -12.73
C ARG A 121 -8.47 -28.93 -11.57
N ASP A 122 -8.20 -27.63 -11.71
CA ASP A 122 -7.51 -26.81 -10.72
C ASP A 122 -6.10 -27.35 -10.40
N LEU A 123 -5.46 -28.05 -11.34
CA LEU A 123 -4.07 -28.47 -11.22
C LEU A 123 -3.17 -27.41 -11.86
N VAL A 124 -2.14 -27.01 -11.12
CA VAL A 124 -1.13 -26.05 -11.58
C VAL A 124 -0.39 -26.63 -12.79
N SER A 125 -0.49 -25.94 -13.92
CA SER A 125 0.15 -26.28 -15.19
C SER A 125 1.47 -25.52 -15.36
N PHE A 126 1.53 -24.28 -14.87
CA PHE A 126 2.69 -23.40 -15.01
C PHE A 126 2.76 -22.41 -13.83
N VAL A 127 3.98 -22.11 -13.37
CA VAL A 127 4.27 -21.04 -12.41
C VAL A 127 5.57 -20.35 -12.80
N ARG A 128 5.58 -19.02 -12.86
CA ARG A 128 6.78 -18.24 -13.15
C ARG A 128 6.71 -16.84 -12.55
N ASP A 129 7.82 -16.43 -11.97
CA ASP A 129 8.01 -15.10 -11.41
C ASP A 129 8.84 -14.24 -12.37
N TYR A 130 8.39 -13.00 -12.57
CA TYR A 130 9.09 -11.99 -13.36
C TYR A 130 9.37 -10.80 -12.47
N ASP A 131 10.64 -10.59 -12.12
CA ASP A 131 11.10 -9.40 -11.42
C ASP A 131 11.37 -8.24 -12.38
N ASN A 132 11.59 -7.05 -11.83
CA ASN A 132 11.87 -5.86 -12.64
C ASN A 132 13.14 -6.00 -13.49
N ALA A 133 14.15 -6.75 -13.03
CA ALA A 133 15.37 -6.99 -13.79
C ALA A 133 15.13 -7.91 -15.00
N LEU A 134 14.33 -8.96 -14.86
CA LEU A 134 13.91 -9.81 -15.97
C LEU A 134 13.02 -9.05 -16.95
N LEU A 135 12.04 -8.29 -16.46
CA LEU A 135 11.22 -7.44 -17.32
C LEU A 135 12.09 -6.49 -18.15
N GLN A 136 13.03 -5.78 -17.51
CA GLN A 136 13.91 -4.84 -18.20
C GLN A 136 14.70 -5.52 -19.31
N ARG A 137 15.28 -6.70 -19.03
CA ARG A 137 16.00 -7.48 -20.06
C ARG A 137 15.09 -7.85 -21.23
N ILE A 138 13.86 -8.29 -20.96
CA ILE A 138 12.90 -8.67 -22.00
C ILE A 138 12.59 -7.46 -22.89
N VAL A 139 12.21 -6.33 -22.31
CA VAL A 139 11.64 -5.21 -23.09
C VAL A 139 12.69 -4.46 -23.91
N TYR A 140 13.96 -4.53 -23.48
CA TYR A 140 15.08 -3.91 -24.18
C TYR A 140 15.83 -4.86 -25.15
N ASP A 141 15.62 -6.18 -25.09
CA ASP A 141 16.25 -7.10 -26.04
C ASP A 141 15.48 -7.14 -27.37
N ARG A 142 16.00 -6.42 -28.38
CA ARG A 142 15.42 -6.34 -29.73
C ARG A 142 15.39 -7.66 -30.50
N ASN A 143 16.05 -8.72 -30.01
CA ASN A 143 15.93 -10.05 -30.60
C ASN A 143 14.63 -10.75 -30.19
N ILE A 144 13.97 -10.28 -29.13
CA ILE A 144 12.65 -10.74 -28.73
C ILE A 144 11.60 -10.01 -29.57
N ASP A 145 10.60 -10.78 -30.01
CA ASP A 145 9.48 -10.27 -30.79
C ASP A 145 8.87 -9.00 -30.15
N LYS A 146 8.58 -8.01 -31.01
CA LYS A 146 8.13 -6.69 -30.59
C LYS A 146 6.81 -6.77 -29.81
N ASP A 147 5.86 -7.58 -30.29
CA ASP A 147 4.54 -7.67 -29.69
C ASP A 147 4.65 -8.37 -28.33
N TYR A 148 5.48 -9.41 -28.22
CA TYR A 148 5.76 -10.04 -26.93
C TYR A 148 6.36 -9.06 -25.91
N ARG A 149 7.35 -8.25 -26.31
CA ARG A 149 7.95 -7.22 -25.43
C ARG A 149 6.91 -6.20 -24.99
N GLN A 150 6.06 -5.73 -25.91
CA GLN A 150 4.98 -4.79 -25.62
C GLN A 150 3.98 -5.37 -24.62
N HIS A 151 3.49 -6.59 -24.86
CA HIS A 151 2.54 -7.26 -23.99
C HIS A 151 3.11 -7.52 -22.59
N MET A 152 4.38 -7.92 -22.47
CA MET A 152 5.03 -8.10 -21.16
C MET A 152 5.12 -6.78 -20.39
N PHE A 153 5.54 -5.70 -21.06
CA PHE A 153 5.56 -4.36 -20.45
C PHE A 153 4.15 -3.93 -20.03
N TYR A 154 3.16 -4.12 -20.91
CA TYR A 154 1.77 -3.75 -20.63
C TYR A 154 1.16 -4.56 -19.48
N THR A 155 1.54 -5.84 -19.33
CA THR A 155 1.13 -6.69 -18.21
C THR A 155 1.61 -6.11 -16.89
N PHE A 156 2.85 -5.63 -16.82
CA PHE A 156 3.37 -4.97 -15.62
C PHE A 156 2.65 -3.65 -15.37
N MET A 157 2.42 -2.81 -16.39
CA MET A 157 1.66 -1.57 -16.22
C MET A 157 0.26 -1.83 -15.67
N TYR A 158 -0.42 -2.86 -16.18
CA TYR A 158 -1.74 -3.29 -15.72
C TYR A 158 -1.71 -3.72 -14.25
N MET A 159 -0.80 -4.63 -13.90
CA MET A 159 -0.70 -5.14 -12.53
C MET A 159 -0.32 -4.06 -11.54
N ASP A 160 0.61 -3.19 -11.91
CA ASP A 160 1.06 -2.07 -11.11
C ASP A 160 -0.10 -1.07 -10.87
N TYR A 161 -0.84 -0.71 -11.92
CA TYR A 161 -2.06 0.11 -11.81
C TYR A 161 -3.12 -0.54 -10.91
N LYS A 162 -3.43 -1.83 -11.08
CA LYS A 162 -4.47 -2.51 -10.28
C LYS A 162 -4.08 -2.65 -8.82
N THR A 163 -2.78 -2.72 -8.54
CA THR A 163 -2.24 -2.89 -7.19
C THR A 163 -2.12 -1.55 -6.47
N PHE A 164 -1.46 -0.58 -7.11
CA PHE A 164 -1.00 0.68 -6.49
C PHE A 164 -1.62 1.94 -7.10
N GLY A 165 -2.44 1.81 -8.15
CA GLY A 165 -3.05 2.96 -8.83
C GLY A 165 -2.06 3.77 -9.67
N THR A 166 -0.89 3.23 -10.00
CA THR A 166 0.12 3.93 -10.79
C THR A 166 -0.39 4.21 -12.20
N GLN A 167 -0.38 5.48 -12.55
CA GLN A 167 -0.90 5.97 -13.83
C GLN A 167 0.20 6.41 -14.80
N HIS A 168 1.37 6.80 -14.29
CA HIS A 168 2.46 7.33 -15.09
C HIS A 168 3.62 6.35 -15.15
N PHE A 169 4.06 6.08 -16.37
CA PHE A 169 5.11 5.13 -16.68
C PHE A 169 6.19 5.82 -17.49
N THR A 170 7.43 5.35 -17.36
CA THR A 170 8.60 5.91 -18.05
C THR A 170 9.53 4.80 -18.53
N ASN A 171 10.63 5.17 -19.20
CA ASN A 171 11.62 4.24 -19.74
C ASN A 171 10.97 3.16 -20.62
N ILE A 172 9.97 3.54 -21.41
CA ILE A 172 9.32 2.66 -22.37
C ILE A 172 10.13 2.68 -23.67
N PRO A 173 10.71 1.55 -24.12
CA PRO A 173 11.54 1.49 -25.32
C PRO A 173 10.90 2.19 -26.53
N GLN A 174 11.72 2.86 -27.36
CA GLN A 174 11.22 3.76 -28.41
C GLN A 174 10.29 3.08 -29.41
N ASP A 175 10.50 1.80 -29.70
CA ASP A 175 9.73 1.03 -30.65
C ASP A 175 8.39 0.50 -30.09
N LEU A 176 8.23 0.43 -28.76
CA LEU A 176 6.99 -0.04 -28.13
C LEU A 176 5.96 1.09 -28.01
N PHE A 177 4.67 0.78 -28.14
CA PHE A 177 3.55 1.71 -27.97
C PHE A 177 3.68 2.98 -28.83
N GLU A 178 3.99 2.79 -30.11
CA GLU A 178 4.22 3.90 -31.04
C GLU A 178 2.96 4.78 -31.18
N GLY A 179 3.12 6.09 -30.94
CA GLY A 179 2.02 7.06 -30.98
C GLY A 179 1.21 7.19 -29.68
N GLN A 180 1.45 6.35 -28.67
CA GLN A 180 0.76 6.40 -27.37
C GLN A 180 1.60 7.08 -26.27
N LYS A 181 2.89 7.30 -26.50
CA LYS A 181 3.81 7.94 -25.54
C LYS A 181 3.73 9.46 -25.61
N GLU A 182 3.87 10.12 -24.46
CA GLU A 182 3.93 11.57 -24.31
C GLU A 182 5.21 12.16 -24.91
N ASP A 183 6.32 11.45 -24.72
CA ASP A 183 7.62 11.85 -25.21
C ASP A 183 8.46 10.64 -25.64
N LYS A 184 9.29 10.82 -26.67
CA LYS A 184 10.14 9.76 -27.23
C LYS A 184 11.48 9.61 -26.53
N GLU A 185 11.93 10.63 -25.79
CA GLU A 185 13.27 10.71 -25.23
C GLU A 185 13.39 9.92 -23.92
N LYS A 186 12.38 10.06 -23.06
CA LYS A 186 12.20 9.39 -21.78
C LYS A 186 11.21 8.23 -21.89
N GLY A 187 10.39 8.22 -22.95
CA GLY A 187 9.41 7.17 -23.17
C GLY A 187 8.30 7.20 -22.13
N ARG A 188 7.80 8.40 -21.77
CA ARG A 188 6.72 8.53 -20.79
C ARG A 188 5.35 8.24 -21.38
N MET A 189 4.46 7.75 -20.52
CA MET A 189 3.08 7.47 -20.87
C MET A 189 2.18 7.61 -19.64
N TRP A 190 1.02 8.23 -19.83
CA TRP A 190 -0.02 8.33 -18.80
C TRP A 190 -1.26 7.53 -19.20
N LEU A 191 -1.59 6.56 -18.34
CA LEU A 191 -2.77 5.74 -18.37
C LEU A 191 -3.76 6.19 -17.29
N THR A 192 -5.04 6.27 -17.61
CA THR A 192 -6.06 6.73 -16.63
C THR A 192 -6.90 5.60 -16.07
N GLU A 193 -7.26 4.65 -16.94
CA GLU A 193 -8.24 3.64 -16.62
C GLU A 193 -7.99 2.39 -17.47
N PHE A 194 -7.88 1.24 -16.80
CA PHE A 194 -7.97 -0.08 -17.42
C PHE A 194 -9.39 -0.62 -17.30
N ARG A 195 -10.02 -0.87 -18.44
CA ARG A 195 -11.35 -1.51 -18.51
C ARG A 195 -11.30 -2.96 -18.04
N PRO A 196 -12.47 -3.55 -17.70
CA PRO A 196 -12.56 -4.97 -17.43
C PRO A 196 -11.97 -5.79 -18.58
N PRO A 197 -11.30 -6.91 -18.28
CA PRO A 197 -10.74 -7.79 -19.29
C PRO A 197 -11.79 -8.30 -20.28
N THR A 198 -11.35 -8.48 -21.52
CA THR A 198 -12.15 -9.04 -22.62
C THR A 198 -11.38 -10.18 -23.28
N ASN A 199 -12.07 -11.07 -24.00
CA ASN A 199 -11.47 -12.15 -24.80
C ASN A 199 -10.36 -12.95 -24.09
N ILE A 200 -10.71 -13.70 -23.05
CA ILE A 200 -9.75 -14.58 -22.36
C ILE A 200 -9.60 -15.87 -23.17
N THR A 201 -8.42 -16.10 -23.75
CA THR A 201 -8.13 -17.28 -24.57
C THR A 201 -7.03 -18.12 -23.93
N ALA A 202 -7.27 -19.43 -23.82
CA ALA A 202 -6.26 -20.39 -23.36
C ALA A 202 -5.50 -20.99 -24.55
N HIS A 203 -4.17 -21.03 -24.41
CA HIS A 203 -3.26 -21.69 -25.34
C HIS A 203 -2.58 -22.83 -24.60
N THR A 204 -2.50 -24.00 -25.23
CA THR A 204 -1.80 -25.17 -24.67
C THR A 204 -0.65 -25.52 -25.59
N ASP A 205 0.57 -25.59 -25.05
CA ASP A 205 1.75 -25.97 -25.81
C ASP A 205 1.92 -27.50 -25.93
N ASP A 206 2.93 -27.94 -26.66
CA ASP A 206 3.26 -29.35 -26.86
C ASP A 206 3.64 -30.08 -25.54
N GLN A 207 3.96 -29.33 -24.48
CA GLN A 207 4.27 -29.84 -23.14
C GLN A 207 3.05 -29.82 -22.20
N SER A 208 1.85 -29.53 -22.72
CA SER A 208 0.63 -29.36 -21.92
C SER A 208 0.71 -28.20 -20.90
N LYS A 209 1.57 -27.21 -21.13
CA LYS A 209 1.56 -25.96 -20.38
C LYS A 209 0.49 -25.05 -20.95
N ILE A 210 -0.31 -24.49 -20.05
CA ILE A 210 -1.39 -23.58 -20.40
C ILE A 210 -0.91 -22.15 -20.17
N THR A 211 -1.07 -21.28 -21.15
CA THR A 211 -0.98 -19.83 -21.00
C THR A 211 -2.28 -19.17 -21.39
N LEU A 212 -2.62 -18.05 -20.77
CA LEU A 212 -3.76 -17.25 -21.17
C LEU A 212 -3.30 -15.95 -21.81
N THR A 213 -3.99 -15.57 -22.88
CA THR A 213 -3.98 -14.23 -23.44
C THR A 213 -5.27 -13.52 -23.05
N VAL A 214 -5.17 -12.27 -22.63
CA VAL A 214 -6.30 -11.48 -22.17
C VAL A 214 -6.25 -10.10 -22.81
N ASP A 215 -7.31 -9.70 -23.51
CA ASP A 215 -7.39 -8.38 -24.11
C ASP A 215 -7.85 -7.36 -23.07
N ILE A 216 -7.02 -6.35 -22.81
CA ILE A 216 -7.37 -5.26 -21.90
C ILE A 216 -7.23 -3.93 -22.63
N CYS A 217 -8.24 -3.08 -22.44
CA CYS A 217 -8.26 -1.78 -23.06
C CYS A 217 -8.04 -0.67 -22.04
N THR A 218 -7.30 0.35 -22.46
CA THR A 218 -6.89 1.46 -21.62
C THR A 218 -7.06 2.79 -22.32
N LEU A 219 -7.31 3.82 -21.52
CA LEU A 219 -7.32 5.20 -21.94
C LEU A 219 -5.95 5.85 -21.69
N TYR A 220 -5.32 6.27 -22.79
CA TYR A 220 -4.02 6.95 -22.83
C TYR A 220 -4.25 8.45 -22.98
N PHE A 221 -3.68 9.26 -22.10
CA PHE A 221 -3.66 10.70 -22.31
C PHE A 221 -2.64 11.07 -23.39
N HIS A 222 -3.00 12.00 -24.26
CA HIS A 222 -2.10 12.58 -25.25
C HIS A 222 -2.40 14.06 -25.44
N CYS A 223 -1.38 14.86 -25.71
CA CYS A 223 -1.57 16.28 -25.95
C CYS A 223 -2.05 16.55 -27.38
N LYS A 224 -3.10 17.35 -27.49
CA LYS A 224 -3.64 17.77 -28.78
C LYS A 224 -2.55 18.47 -29.60
N ASN A 225 -2.39 18.03 -30.85
CA ASN A 225 -1.42 18.57 -31.83
C ASN A 225 0.07 18.38 -31.48
N GLY A 226 0.43 17.37 -30.66
CA GLY A 226 1.83 17.08 -30.36
C GLY A 226 2.54 18.20 -29.59
N LYS A 227 1.78 19.03 -28.86
CA LYS A 227 2.35 20.03 -27.97
C LYS A 227 3.10 19.36 -26.81
N PRO A 228 4.16 19.99 -26.28
CA PRO A 228 4.83 19.52 -25.08
C PRO A 228 3.84 19.36 -23.94
N TRP A 229 4.06 18.34 -23.11
CA TRP A 229 3.22 17.99 -21.97
C TRP A 229 2.92 19.16 -21.01
N LYS A 230 3.93 20.01 -20.76
CA LYS A 230 3.79 21.23 -19.94
C LYS A 230 2.74 22.24 -20.46
N ASP A 231 2.39 22.16 -21.74
CA ASP A 231 1.46 23.06 -22.43
C ASP A 231 0.12 22.35 -22.74
N CYS A 232 -0.13 21.21 -22.11
CA CYS A 232 -1.29 20.36 -22.32
C CYS A 232 -2.47 20.87 -21.47
N ASP A 233 -3.64 20.99 -22.08
CA ASP A 233 -4.87 21.48 -21.44
C ASP A 233 -5.65 20.39 -20.69
N HIS A 234 -5.07 19.18 -20.58
CA HIS A 234 -5.62 17.98 -19.90
C HIS A 234 -7.11 17.75 -20.23
N CYS A 235 -7.46 18.02 -21.49
CA CYS A 235 -8.85 18.08 -21.91
C CYS A 235 -9.50 16.68 -21.92
N GLY A 236 -10.80 16.58 -21.63
CA GLY A 236 -11.52 15.29 -21.72
C GLY A 236 -11.54 14.67 -23.13
N THR A 237 -11.21 15.45 -24.18
CA THR A 237 -11.05 14.97 -25.57
C THR A 237 -9.61 14.57 -25.91
N CYS A 238 -8.68 14.63 -24.95
CA CYS A 238 -7.25 14.38 -25.11
C CYS A 238 -6.88 12.93 -24.73
N VAL A 239 -7.81 11.99 -24.88
CA VAL A 239 -7.60 10.56 -24.55
C VAL A 239 -7.77 9.69 -25.79
N THR A 240 -6.85 8.76 -25.99
CA THR A 240 -6.95 7.71 -27.00
C THR A 240 -7.28 6.42 -26.29
N TYR A 241 -8.17 5.65 -26.90
CA TYR A 241 -8.50 4.32 -26.45
C TYR A 241 -7.69 3.30 -27.27
N SER A 242 -6.94 2.42 -26.61
CA SER A 242 -6.27 1.29 -27.25
C SER A 242 -6.51 0.02 -26.44
N CYS A 243 -6.55 -1.11 -27.12
CA CYS A 243 -6.61 -2.43 -26.52
C CYS A 243 -5.32 -3.17 -26.84
N GLU A 244 -4.72 -3.76 -25.82
CA GLU A 244 -3.51 -4.57 -25.94
C GLU A 244 -3.73 -5.89 -25.22
N THR A 245 -3.02 -6.93 -25.63
CA THR A 245 -3.08 -8.23 -24.97
C THR A 245 -2.09 -8.30 -23.82
N ILE A 246 -2.50 -8.85 -22.68
CA ILE A 246 -1.63 -9.25 -21.57
C ILE A 246 -1.52 -10.78 -21.51
N PHE A 247 -0.46 -11.27 -20.86
CA PHE A 247 -0.17 -12.70 -20.74
C PHE A 247 -0.20 -13.17 -19.30
N THR A 248 -0.75 -14.36 -19.05
CA THR A 248 -0.61 -15.07 -17.75
C THR A 248 0.56 -16.06 -17.73
N GLY A 249 1.58 -15.85 -18.57
CA GLY A 249 2.74 -16.74 -18.72
C GLY A 249 3.23 -16.83 -20.16
N ASP A 250 4.34 -17.54 -20.35
CA ASP A 250 4.99 -17.75 -21.65
C ASP A 250 5.13 -19.26 -21.92
N THR A 251 4.73 -19.72 -23.11
CA THR A 251 4.86 -21.12 -23.58
C THR A 251 6.26 -21.43 -24.11
N GLY A 252 7.13 -20.42 -24.25
CA GLY A 252 8.49 -20.62 -24.70
C GLY A 252 9.27 -21.56 -23.77
N THR A 253 9.63 -22.74 -24.28
CA THR A 253 10.64 -23.63 -23.68
C THR A 253 12.04 -23.02 -23.69
N ASP A 254 12.23 -21.93 -24.44
CA ASP A 254 13.52 -21.33 -24.73
C ASP A 254 13.46 -19.81 -24.53
N PHE A 255 13.65 -19.37 -23.29
CA PHE A 255 14.39 -18.13 -23.07
C PHE A 255 15.86 -18.50 -22.88
N PRO A 256 16.81 -17.72 -23.43
CA PRO A 256 18.23 -18.04 -23.36
C PRO A 256 18.59 -18.35 -21.89
N PRO A 257 19.35 -19.43 -21.64
CA PRO A 257 19.73 -19.80 -20.29
C PRO A 257 20.21 -18.56 -19.56
N ALA A 258 19.82 -18.42 -18.29
CA ALA A 258 20.05 -17.24 -17.45
C ALA A 258 21.52 -16.77 -17.37
N ASN A 259 22.46 -17.50 -17.99
CA ASN A 259 23.81 -17.06 -18.30
C ASN A 259 24.18 -17.44 -19.75
N PRO A 260 24.44 -16.49 -20.66
CA PRO A 260 25.47 -16.75 -21.66
C PRO A 260 26.76 -16.96 -20.87
N SER A 261 27.36 -18.14 -20.97
CA SER A 261 28.64 -18.45 -20.36
C SER A 261 29.73 -17.54 -20.94
N SER A 262 29.87 -16.31 -20.43
CA SER A 262 31.08 -15.52 -20.59
C SER A 262 32.07 -16.00 -19.55
N GLY A 263 33.13 -16.66 -20.02
CA GLY A 263 34.16 -17.22 -19.16
C GLY A 263 34.77 -16.20 -18.20
N GLY A 264 34.92 -16.64 -16.95
CA GLY A 264 35.95 -16.28 -15.98
C GLY A 264 36.34 -14.81 -15.82
N GLY A 265 35.95 -14.21 -14.70
CA GLY A 265 36.65 -13.02 -14.20
C GLY A 265 35.92 -12.21 -13.12
N SER A 266 36.26 -12.52 -11.87
CA SER A 266 36.30 -11.61 -10.71
C SER A 266 34.99 -11.01 -10.15
N SER A 267 34.77 -11.37 -8.89
CA SER A 267 34.05 -10.62 -7.85
C SER A 267 34.42 -9.13 -7.82
N GLY A 268 33.41 -8.27 -7.69
CA GLY A 268 33.58 -6.86 -7.38
C GLY A 268 32.24 -6.11 -7.44
N GLY A 269 31.59 -5.97 -6.30
CA GLY A 269 30.37 -5.18 -6.14
C GLY A 269 30.59 -3.72 -6.56
N GLY A 270 29.67 -3.23 -7.37
CA GLY A 270 29.60 -1.84 -7.80
C GLY A 270 28.35 -1.69 -8.66
N GLY A 271 27.42 -0.86 -8.20
CA GLY A 271 26.25 -0.42 -8.95
C GLY A 271 26.68 0.37 -10.19
N GLY A 272 27.14 -0.35 -11.21
CA GLY A 272 27.46 0.16 -12.51
C GLY A 272 26.21 0.08 -13.36
N SER A 273 25.62 1.24 -13.64
CA SER A 273 24.73 1.45 -14.76
C SER A 273 25.33 0.75 -15.98
N VAL A 274 24.63 -0.25 -16.51
CA VAL A 274 24.99 -0.89 -17.78
C VAL A 274 25.13 0.23 -18.80
N PRO A 275 26.31 0.47 -19.40
CA PRO A 275 26.46 1.51 -20.40
C PRO A 275 25.63 1.11 -21.61
N SER A 276 24.42 1.66 -21.72
CA SER A 276 23.57 1.50 -22.89
C SER A 276 24.24 2.20 -24.05
N THR A 277 25.05 1.46 -24.81
CA THR A 277 25.58 1.90 -26.10
C THR A 277 24.58 1.72 -27.23
N ASP A 278 23.37 1.19 -26.98
CA ASP A 278 22.29 1.18 -27.97
C ASP A 278 21.64 2.59 -28.00
N PRO A 279 21.71 3.32 -29.13
CA PRO A 279 21.22 4.71 -29.28
C PRO A 279 19.69 4.91 -29.15
N GLY A 280 18.96 4.05 -28.44
CA GLY A 280 17.50 4.09 -28.36
C GLY A 280 16.87 3.67 -27.03
N THR A 281 17.68 3.44 -25.98
CA THR A 281 17.17 3.20 -24.62
C THR A 281 16.79 4.54 -24.01
N PRO A 282 15.50 4.82 -23.75
CA PRO A 282 15.12 6.02 -23.02
C PRO A 282 15.74 5.97 -21.62
N ASN A 283 16.25 7.10 -21.16
CA ASN A 283 16.79 7.24 -19.81
C ASN A 283 16.15 8.44 -19.15
N ASP A 284 15.09 8.18 -18.41
CA ASP A 284 14.50 9.15 -17.52
C ASP A 284 15.29 9.21 -16.23
N GLY A 285 16.04 10.30 -16.05
CA GLY A 285 16.79 10.56 -14.81
C GLY A 285 15.90 10.70 -13.57
N CYS A 286 14.59 10.55 -13.70
CA CYS A 286 13.66 10.54 -12.58
C CYS A 286 12.84 9.25 -12.45
N VAL A 287 13.56 8.13 -12.54
CA VAL A 287 13.04 6.79 -12.36
C VAL A 287 13.30 6.29 -10.94
N MET A 288 12.43 5.42 -10.43
CA MET A 288 12.72 4.64 -9.23
C MET A 288 13.86 3.65 -9.46
N GLN A 289 14.76 3.52 -8.49
CA GLN A 289 15.95 2.66 -8.64
C GLN A 289 15.60 1.18 -8.84
N ASP A 290 14.60 0.68 -8.11
CA ASP A 290 14.23 -0.74 -8.12
C ASP A 290 13.08 -1.08 -9.10
N VAL A 291 12.43 -0.05 -9.66
CA VAL A 291 11.30 -0.18 -10.60
C VAL A 291 11.50 0.74 -11.79
N PHE A 292 12.25 0.26 -12.80
CA PHE A 292 12.77 1.08 -13.88
C PHE A 292 11.69 1.76 -14.76
N TYR A 293 10.43 1.32 -14.68
CA TYR A 293 9.34 1.88 -15.46
C TYR A 293 8.48 2.88 -14.68
N ARG A 294 8.73 3.09 -13.38
CA ARG A 294 8.02 4.06 -12.54
C ARG A 294 8.78 5.38 -12.43
N LEU A 295 8.04 6.48 -12.45
CA LEU A 295 8.58 7.79 -12.08
C LEU A 295 8.70 7.92 -10.56
N LEU A 296 9.68 8.69 -10.10
CA LEU A 296 9.65 9.20 -8.72
C LEU A 296 8.46 10.16 -8.54
N PRO A 297 7.83 10.21 -7.35
CA PRO A 297 6.64 11.04 -7.10
C PRO A 297 6.79 12.51 -7.54
N SER A 298 7.98 13.09 -7.43
CA SER A 298 8.27 14.50 -7.75
C SER A 298 8.45 14.83 -9.24
N CYS A 299 8.29 13.87 -10.16
CA CYS A 299 8.78 14.02 -11.54
C CYS A 299 7.77 13.92 -12.68
N GLY A 300 6.49 13.74 -12.36
CA GLY A 300 5.38 13.73 -13.32
C GLY A 300 4.97 15.14 -13.77
N GLY A 301 5.90 15.99 -14.20
CA GLY A 301 5.71 17.42 -14.48
C GLY A 301 4.51 17.76 -15.35
N GLY A 302 3.32 17.87 -14.75
CA GLY A 302 2.05 18.17 -15.37
C GLY A 302 0.91 17.69 -14.48
N GLY A 303 0.67 18.41 -13.39
CA GLY A 303 -0.24 17.99 -12.31
C GLY A 303 0.53 17.25 -11.23
N THR A 304 0.37 17.68 -9.98
CA THR A 304 0.71 16.83 -8.84
C THR A 304 0.01 15.50 -9.06
N LEU A 305 0.77 14.42 -9.26
CA LEU A 305 0.29 13.09 -8.92
C LEU A 305 -0.38 13.21 -7.54
N PRO A 306 -1.56 12.62 -7.30
CA PRO A 306 -2.07 12.57 -5.94
C PRO A 306 -0.95 11.94 -5.12
N ASP A 307 -0.39 12.74 -4.23
CA ASP A 307 0.90 12.46 -3.64
C ASP A 307 0.84 11.06 -3.05
N ILE A 308 1.72 10.15 -3.49
CA ILE A 308 2.10 9.01 -2.66
C ILE A 308 3.06 9.55 -1.58
N GLU A 309 2.72 10.70 -0.96
CA GLU A 309 3.30 11.09 0.31
C GLU A 309 2.84 10.04 1.30
N ASP A 310 3.82 9.48 2.01
CA ASP A 310 3.62 8.66 3.20
C ASP A 310 2.51 9.33 4.04
N PRO A 311 1.45 8.59 4.45
CA PRO A 311 0.43 9.13 5.34
C PRO A 311 1.02 9.98 6.48
N CYS A 312 2.16 9.59 7.03
CA CYS A 312 2.90 10.33 8.04
C CYS A 312 3.28 11.74 7.60
N GLU A 313 3.91 11.89 6.43
CA GLU A 313 4.29 13.19 5.87
C GLU A 313 3.05 14.08 5.68
N LYS A 314 1.95 13.52 5.15
CA LYS A 314 0.69 14.27 4.99
C LYS A 314 0.16 14.79 6.31
N THR A 315 0.19 13.98 7.36
CA THR A 315 -0.31 14.36 8.68
C THR A 315 0.60 15.37 9.35
N ASN A 316 1.92 15.20 9.26
CA ASN A 316 2.87 16.21 9.71
C ASN A 316 2.66 17.54 8.96
N ALA A 317 2.47 17.50 7.64
CA ALA A 317 2.21 18.69 6.83
C ALA A 317 0.94 19.41 7.30
N VAL A 318 -0.17 18.69 7.50
CA VAL A 318 -1.43 19.25 8.01
C VAL A 318 -1.27 19.83 9.42
N LEU A 319 -0.64 19.10 10.34
CA LEU A 319 -0.42 19.53 11.72
C LEU A 319 0.50 20.74 11.84
N ASN A 320 1.37 20.97 10.85
CA ASN A 320 2.26 22.12 10.79
C ASN A 320 1.64 23.37 10.15
N LYS A 321 0.43 23.29 9.58
CA LYS A 321 -0.25 24.45 9.00
C LYS A 321 -0.73 25.40 10.13
N PRO A 322 -0.36 26.70 10.13
CA PRO A 322 -0.71 27.61 11.23
C PRO A 322 -2.22 27.75 11.48
N ASN A 323 -3.03 27.77 10.43
CA ASN A 323 -4.50 27.83 10.51
C ASN A 323 -5.09 26.55 11.14
N VAL A 324 -4.54 25.38 10.81
CA VAL A 324 -4.95 24.10 11.40
C VAL A 324 -4.52 24.04 12.87
N GLN A 325 -3.31 24.48 13.22
CA GLN A 325 -2.85 24.56 14.61
C GLN A 325 -3.74 25.46 15.48
N GLN A 326 -4.19 26.60 14.94
CA GLN A 326 -5.13 27.47 15.63
C GLN A 326 -6.48 26.77 15.83
N GLY A 327 -7.00 26.08 14.81
CA GLY A 327 -8.22 25.28 14.92
C GLY A 327 -8.10 24.17 15.98
N ILE A 328 -7.00 23.41 15.95
CA ILE A 328 -6.67 22.36 16.93
C ILE A 328 -6.59 22.93 18.34
N THR A 329 -6.00 24.12 18.52
CA THR A 329 -5.93 24.79 19.82
C THR A 329 -7.33 25.09 20.37
N ASN A 330 -8.25 25.56 19.52
CA ASN A 330 -9.64 25.82 19.91
C ASN A 330 -10.37 24.52 20.28
N VAL A 331 -10.22 23.47 19.46
CA VAL A 331 -10.80 22.14 19.69
C VAL A 331 -10.28 21.53 21.01
N LYS A 332 -8.97 21.62 21.30
CA LYS A 332 -8.37 21.18 22.57
C LYS A 332 -8.92 21.95 23.77
N ALA A 333 -9.05 23.28 23.66
CA ALA A 333 -9.60 24.09 24.72
C ALA A 333 -11.06 23.68 25.04
N ASN A 334 -11.87 23.41 24.02
CA ASN A 334 -13.23 22.92 24.20
C ASN A 334 -13.26 21.51 24.80
N ALA A 335 -12.44 20.57 24.28
CA ALA A 335 -12.29 19.23 24.84
C ALA A 335 -11.97 19.29 26.35
N LYS A 336 -11.02 20.12 26.76
CA LYS A 336 -10.69 20.34 28.17
C LYS A 336 -11.86 20.91 28.97
N GLN A 337 -12.64 21.81 28.41
CA GLN A 337 -13.81 22.38 29.08
C GLN A 337 -14.87 21.31 29.40
N THR A 338 -15.00 20.28 28.55
CA THR A 338 -15.92 19.15 28.80
C THR A 338 -15.59 18.36 30.07
N LEU A 339 -14.32 18.37 30.53
CA LEU A 339 -13.94 17.76 31.81
C LEU A 339 -14.54 18.48 33.03
N SER A 340 -14.73 19.79 32.93
CA SER A 340 -15.26 20.61 34.04
C SER A 340 -16.77 20.83 33.93
N ASN A 341 -17.32 20.80 32.71
CA ASN A 341 -18.74 21.07 32.43
C ASN A 341 -19.34 20.05 31.45
N PRO A 342 -19.32 18.74 31.76
CA PRO A 342 -19.68 17.68 30.82
C PRO A 342 -21.13 17.72 30.34
N GLU A 343 -22.04 18.35 31.09
CA GLU A 343 -23.47 18.43 30.74
C GLU A 343 -23.82 19.62 29.83
N THR A 344 -22.95 20.64 29.76
CA THR A 344 -23.25 21.90 29.07
C THR A 344 -22.29 22.23 27.95
N THR A 345 -21.15 21.55 27.89
CA THR A 345 -20.15 21.74 26.84
C THR A 345 -20.25 20.58 25.85
N GLY A 346 -20.86 20.86 24.70
CA GLY A 346 -20.92 19.92 23.59
C GLY A 346 -19.64 19.91 22.76
N GLU A 347 -19.75 19.37 21.55
CA GLU A 347 -18.66 19.30 20.58
C GLU A 347 -18.55 20.56 19.74
N ILE A 348 -17.34 20.89 19.31
CA ILE A 348 -17.06 21.89 18.28
C ILE A 348 -16.11 21.28 17.25
N GLY A 349 -16.13 21.83 16.04
CA GLY A 349 -15.17 21.46 15.01
C GLY A 349 -14.80 22.61 14.10
N PHE A 350 -13.85 22.34 13.22
CA PHE A 350 -13.51 23.21 12.10
C PHE A 350 -13.21 22.39 10.86
N LYS A 351 -13.48 22.98 9.70
CA LYS A 351 -13.13 22.48 8.37
C LYS A 351 -11.99 23.30 7.81
N GLU A 352 -10.95 22.63 7.31
CA GLU A 352 -9.94 23.24 6.45
C GLU A 352 -10.44 23.28 5.00
N LYS A 353 -10.56 24.48 4.44
CA LYS A 353 -10.90 24.70 3.04
C LYS A 353 -9.71 24.52 2.11
N LYS A 354 -9.99 24.28 0.84
CA LYS A 354 -8.97 24.14 -0.21
C LYS A 354 -8.13 25.40 -0.44
N ASP A 355 -8.66 26.57 -0.06
CA ASP A 355 -7.93 27.84 -0.09
C ASP A 355 -7.01 28.07 1.14
N GLY A 356 -6.94 27.09 2.05
CA GLY A 356 -6.15 27.15 3.27
C GLY A 356 -6.82 27.91 4.43
N THR A 357 -8.04 28.40 4.27
CA THR A 357 -8.79 28.98 5.40
C THR A 357 -9.42 27.87 6.26
N VAL A 358 -9.70 28.19 7.53
CA VAL A 358 -10.51 27.31 8.40
C VAL A 358 -11.85 27.97 8.69
N VAL A 359 -12.92 27.19 8.64
CA VAL A 359 -14.26 27.63 9.04
C VAL A 359 -14.81 26.73 10.14
N PRO A 360 -15.57 27.28 11.10
CA PRO A 360 -16.26 26.44 12.08
C PRO A 360 -17.16 25.40 11.40
N ALA A 361 -17.23 24.21 12.00
CA ALA A 361 -18.22 23.21 11.63
C ALA A 361 -19.59 23.55 12.23
N ASP A 362 -20.66 23.00 11.67
CA ASP A 362 -22.00 23.19 12.21
C ASP A 362 -22.21 22.20 13.36
N VAL A 363 -22.54 22.71 14.54
CA VAL A 363 -22.86 21.87 15.71
C VAL A 363 -24.36 21.65 15.70
N ASN A 364 -24.80 20.43 15.44
CA ASN A 364 -26.20 20.07 15.28
C ASN A 364 -26.74 19.19 16.44
N GLY A 365 -25.88 18.76 17.36
CA GLY A 365 -26.26 18.00 18.56
C GLY A 365 -25.21 18.04 19.68
N ASP A 366 -25.53 17.43 20.83
CA ASP A 366 -24.68 17.45 22.03
C ASP A 366 -23.35 16.68 21.84
N HIS A 367 -23.36 15.67 20.96
CA HIS A 367 -22.24 14.77 20.65
C HIS A 367 -22.16 14.46 19.15
N GLU A 368 -22.52 15.44 18.32
CA GLU A 368 -22.49 15.30 16.87
C GLU A 368 -22.14 16.66 16.25
N VAL A 369 -21.06 16.66 15.47
CA VAL A 369 -20.66 17.79 14.62
C VAL A 369 -20.94 17.39 13.18
N GLU A 370 -21.65 18.25 12.46
CA GLU A 370 -21.96 18.05 11.06
C GLU A 370 -21.19 19.04 10.18
N PHE A 371 -20.60 18.52 9.11
CA PHE A 371 -19.94 19.32 8.10
C PHE A 371 -20.90 19.50 6.93
N THR A 372 -21.89 20.40 7.06
CA THR A 372 -23.00 20.57 6.11
C THR A 372 -22.57 20.81 4.67
N ASN A 373 -21.37 21.35 4.45
CA ASN A 373 -20.74 21.45 3.15
C ASN A 373 -19.28 21.00 3.23
N VAL A 374 -18.95 19.87 2.61
CA VAL A 374 -17.59 19.33 2.50
C VAL A 374 -16.91 19.62 1.16
N THR A 375 -17.64 20.16 0.17
CA THR A 375 -17.20 20.26 -1.23
C THR A 375 -15.96 21.13 -1.47
N ASP A 376 -15.74 22.11 -0.60
CA ASP A 376 -14.58 23.01 -0.64
C ASP A 376 -13.53 22.67 0.41
N GLY A 377 -13.62 21.51 1.06
CA GLY A 377 -12.74 21.09 2.16
C GLY A 377 -11.66 20.08 1.76
N TYR A 378 -10.48 20.18 2.38
CA TYR A 378 -9.51 19.07 2.43
C TYR A 378 -9.79 18.14 3.61
N GLY A 379 -10.33 18.67 4.71
CA GLY A 379 -10.55 17.88 5.92
C GLY A 379 -11.02 18.75 7.07
N GLY A 380 -10.95 18.21 8.29
CA GLY A 380 -11.36 18.94 9.48
C GLY A 380 -10.99 18.24 10.76
N TYR A 381 -11.35 18.87 11.87
CA TYR A 381 -11.26 18.31 13.21
C TYR A 381 -12.54 18.58 13.99
N HIS A 382 -12.85 17.72 14.94
CA HIS A 382 -13.73 18.06 16.07
C HIS A 382 -13.18 17.54 17.39
N ASN A 383 -13.80 17.93 18.50
CA ASN A 383 -13.55 17.26 19.77
C ASN A 383 -14.63 16.23 20.07
N HIS A 384 -14.26 15.19 20.80
CA HIS A 384 -15.24 14.40 21.54
C HIS A 384 -15.36 14.96 22.96
N THR A 385 -16.54 14.81 23.57
CA THR A 385 -16.74 15.17 24.97
C THR A 385 -16.10 14.16 25.93
N ALA A 386 -15.78 14.58 27.15
CA ALA A 386 -15.19 13.73 28.18
C ALA A 386 -16.04 12.52 28.61
N SER A 387 -17.36 12.56 28.38
CA SER A 387 -18.27 11.42 28.63
C SER A 387 -18.48 10.54 27.40
N GLY A 388 -17.98 10.97 26.24
CA GLY A 388 -18.08 10.26 24.97
C GLY A 388 -17.04 9.14 24.84
N THR A 389 -17.11 8.39 23.73
CA THR A 389 -16.04 7.44 23.38
C THR A 389 -14.93 8.20 22.66
N HIS A 390 -13.70 8.17 23.18
CA HIS A 390 -12.56 8.94 22.65
C HIS A 390 -11.93 8.35 21.36
N MET A 391 -12.76 7.90 20.42
CA MET A 391 -12.34 7.37 19.12
C MET A 391 -13.38 7.71 18.06
N VAL A 392 -12.95 7.93 16.82
CA VAL A 392 -13.87 8.17 15.69
C VAL A 392 -14.93 7.07 15.57
N SER A 393 -16.14 7.49 15.24
CA SER A 393 -17.34 6.69 15.13
C SER A 393 -17.67 6.39 13.65
N PRO A 394 -18.63 5.50 13.35
CA PRO A 394 -19.03 5.24 11.98
C PRO A 394 -19.46 6.49 11.18
N PRO A 395 -20.22 7.46 11.74
CA PRO A 395 -20.48 8.76 11.10
C PRO A 395 -19.21 9.56 10.77
N ASP A 396 -18.25 9.61 11.69
CA ASP A 396 -17.00 10.35 11.46
C ASP A 396 -16.26 9.83 10.23
N ILE A 397 -16.35 8.51 10.00
CA ILE A 397 -15.74 7.85 8.84
C ILE A 397 -16.58 8.07 7.57
N VAL A 398 -17.88 7.78 7.61
CA VAL A 398 -18.72 7.74 6.39
C VAL A 398 -19.28 9.10 6.02
N ASP A 399 -19.82 9.83 6.98
CA ASP A 399 -20.48 11.09 6.69
C ASP A 399 -19.44 12.20 6.52
N THR A 400 -18.39 12.17 7.34
CA THR A 400 -17.36 13.23 7.34
C THR A 400 -16.15 12.91 6.49
N LEU A 401 -15.34 11.89 6.82
CA LEU A 401 -14.12 11.60 6.06
C LEU A 401 -14.42 11.25 4.59
N PHE A 402 -15.40 10.38 4.33
CA PHE A 402 -15.76 10.03 2.95
C PHE A 402 -16.44 11.18 2.23
N GLY A 403 -17.17 12.04 2.94
CA GLY A 403 -17.66 13.31 2.40
C GLY A 403 -16.52 14.18 1.88
N PHE A 404 -15.45 14.37 2.67
CA PHE A 404 -14.25 15.08 2.22
C PHE A 404 -13.55 14.35 1.06
N ALA A 405 -13.45 13.02 1.10
CA ALA A 405 -12.82 12.23 0.04
C ALA A 405 -13.58 12.39 -1.29
N ALA A 406 -14.91 12.34 -1.26
CA ALA A 406 -15.77 12.48 -2.44
C ALA A 406 -15.74 13.91 -3.02
N ALA A 407 -15.41 14.91 -2.19
CA ALA A 407 -15.25 16.30 -2.59
C ALA A 407 -13.89 16.61 -3.24
N GLN A 408 -12.94 15.68 -3.23
CA GLN A 408 -11.64 15.89 -3.86
C GLN A 408 -11.77 15.89 -5.38
N SER A 409 -11.07 16.80 -6.06
CA SER A 409 -10.99 16.74 -7.52
C SER A 409 -10.11 15.56 -7.94
N VAL A 410 -10.16 15.17 -9.21
CA VAL A 410 -9.25 14.14 -9.75
C VAL A 410 -7.78 14.55 -9.56
N ALA A 411 -7.48 15.84 -9.66
CA ALA A 411 -6.13 16.38 -9.46
C ALA A 411 -5.69 16.39 -7.99
N ASP A 412 -6.61 16.66 -7.07
CA ASP A 412 -6.32 16.60 -5.64
C ASP A 412 -6.13 15.14 -5.20
N GLY A 413 -6.97 14.23 -5.71
CA GLY A 413 -6.98 12.84 -5.31
C GLY A 413 -7.67 12.61 -3.96
N VAL A 414 -8.45 11.54 -3.89
CA VAL A 414 -9.26 11.18 -2.70
C VAL A 414 -8.42 10.96 -1.44
N GLY A 415 -7.14 10.63 -1.58
CA GLY A 415 -6.20 10.41 -0.46
C GLY A 415 -5.73 11.67 0.27
N HIS A 416 -6.10 12.87 -0.22
CA HIS A 416 -5.83 14.12 0.51
C HIS A 416 -6.86 14.40 1.60
N ALA A 417 -7.99 13.69 1.59
CA ALA A 417 -8.99 13.81 2.62
C ALA A 417 -8.50 13.28 3.97
N TYR A 418 -8.68 14.09 5.01
CA TYR A 418 -8.37 13.72 6.38
C TYR A 418 -9.48 14.16 7.34
N PHE A 419 -9.57 13.49 8.47
CA PHE A 419 -10.44 13.91 9.55
C PHE A 419 -9.80 13.60 10.89
N GLY A 420 -9.81 14.56 11.81
CA GLY A 420 -9.18 14.40 13.12
C GLY A 420 -10.17 14.54 14.26
N MET A 421 -9.87 13.84 15.36
CA MET A 421 -10.60 13.98 16.61
C MET A 421 -9.64 14.31 17.74
N ILE A 422 -10.13 15.06 18.72
CA ILE A 422 -9.41 15.32 19.97
C ILE A 422 -10.34 15.11 21.16
N ALA A 423 -9.94 14.33 22.14
CA ALA A 423 -10.63 14.22 23.42
C ALA A 423 -9.70 14.61 24.57
N ALA A 424 -10.26 14.92 25.74
CA ALA A 424 -9.50 15.24 26.93
C ALA A 424 -9.87 14.28 28.07
N GLU A 425 -8.86 13.76 28.75
CA GLU A 425 -8.97 12.87 29.89
C GLU A 425 -8.34 13.53 31.12
N GLY A 426 -8.92 13.30 32.30
CA GLY A 426 -8.31 13.70 33.56
C GLY A 426 -7.03 12.89 33.81
N CYS A 427 -5.92 13.56 34.09
CA CYS A 427 -4.64 12.90 34.33
C CYS A 427 -3.89 13.54 35.48
N SER A 428 -3.78 12.83 36.60
CA SER A 428 -3.12 13.33 37.82
C SER A 428 -1.61 13.53 37.69
N THR A 429 -0.97 12.90 36.70
CA THR A 429 0.47 12.97 36.45
C THR A 429 0.85 13.84 35.27
N CYS A 430 -0.12 14.29 34.46
CA CYS A 430 0.13 15.07 33.25
C CYS A 430 0.20 16.56 33.58
N PRO A 431 0.96 17.36 32.80
CA PRO A 431 0.93 18.81 32.90
C PRO A 431 -0.51 19.35 32.82
N ASN A 432 -0.86 20.27 33.70
CA ASN A 432 -2.20 20.89 33.78
C ASN A 432 -3.36 19.91 34.09
N GLY A 433 -3.07 18.69 34.54
CA GLY A 433 -4.09 17.73 34.95
C GLY A 433 -4.86 17.06 33.81
N VAL A 434 -4.39 17.19 32.56
CA VAL A 434 -5.12 16.76 31.36
C VAL A 434 -4.20 15.94 30.44
N LYS A 435 -4.71 14.81 29.96
CA LYS A 435 -4.14 14.07 28.83
C LYS A 435 -5.06 14.27 27.62
N TYR A 436 -4.50 14.55 26.45
CA TYR A 436 -5.29 14.60 25.23
C TYR A 436 -5.17 13.27 24.47
N VAL A 437 -6.29 12.79 23.97
CA VAL A 437 -6.35 11.69 23.00
C VAL A 437 -6.50 12.36 21.63
N HIS A 438 -5.58 12.11 20.70
CA HIS A 438 -5.55 12.80 19.41
C HIS A 438 -5.28 11.78 18.30
N TYR A 439 -6.30 11.59 17.45
CA TYR A 439 -6.24 10.69 16.31
C TYR A 439 -6.59 11.44 15.02
N VAL A 440 -5.95 11.05 13.93
CA VAL A 440 -6.21 11.52 12.57
C VAL A 440 -6.47 10.31 11.69
N ILE A 441 -7.55 10.34 10.93
CA ILE A 441 -7.88 9.33 9.94
C ILE A 441 -7.77 9.90 8.53
N ARG A 442 -7.37 9.05 7.57
CA ARG A 442 -7.25 9.40 6.16
C ARG A 442 -7.86 8.32 5.29
N PHE A 443 -8.48 8.72 4.19
CA PHE A 443 -8.97 7.76 3.21
C PHE A 443 -7.79 7.20 2.40
N ALA A 444 -7.68 5.88 2.33
CA ALA A 444 -6.62 5.14 1.63
C ALA A 444 -7.13 4.34 0.44
N GLY A 445 -8.45 4.37 0.17
CA GLY A 445 -9.05 3.73 -0.99
C GLY A 445 -8.96 4.57 -2.27
N THR A 446 -9.52 4.03 -3.35
CA THR A 446 -9.65 4.75 -4.64
C THR A 446 -10.98 5.50 -4.74
N GLY A 447 -11.10 6.44 -5.67
CA GLY A 447 -12.37 7.13 -5.93
C GLY A 447 -13.48 6.17 -6.39
N THR A 448 -13.14 5.12 -7.13
CA THR A 448 -14.09 4.07 -7.53
C THR A 448 -14.61 3.28 -6.33
N GLU A 449 -13.72 2.90 -5.42
CA GLU A 449 -14.09 2.18 -4.19
C GLU A 449 -14.99 3.04 -3.30
N LEU A 450 -14.71 4.34 -3.21
CA LEU A 450 -15.50 5.29 -2.42
C LEU A 450 -16.98 5.30 -2.83
N GLY A 451 -17.26 5.24 -4.15
CA GLY A 451 -18.63 5.13 -4.67
C GLY A 451 -19.36 3.84 -4.27
N GLY A 452 -18.63 2.81 -3.82
CA GLY A 452 -19.19 1.57 -3.29
C GLY A 452 -19.57 1.63 -1.80
N PHE A 453 -19.10 2.65 -1.06
CA PHE A 453 -19.34 2.78 0.39
C PHE A 453 -20.54 3.66 0.71
N VAL A 454 -21.68 3.38 0.05
CA VAL A 454 -22.94 4.07 0.30
C VAL A 454 -23.82 3.19 1.19
N TYR A 455 -23.94 3.55 2.46
CA TYR A 455 -24.74 2.80 3.42
C TYR A 455 -26.14 3.39 3.57
N SER A 456 -27.16 2.52 3.59
CA SER A 456 -28.51 2.97 3.94
C SER A 456 -28.58 3.45 5.38
N GLU A 457 -29.54 4.32 5.69
CA GLU A 457 -29.78 4.81 7.06
C GLU A 457 -29.95 3.66 8.07
N THR A 458 -30.62 2.56 7.66
CA THR A 458 -30.79 1.37 8.50
C THR A 458 -29.44 0.69 8.78
N LYS A 459 -28.59 0.57 7.77
CA LYS A 459 -27.25 -0.01 7.94
C LYS A 459 -26.37 0.89 8.81
N MET A 460 -26.46 2.22 8.66
CA MET A 460 -25.75 3.15 9.53
C MET A 460 -26.22 3.09 10.98
N LYS A 461 -27.53 2.98 11.22
CA LYS A 461 -28.07 2.73 12.58
C LYS A 461 -27.53 1.43 13.18
N GLN A 462 -27.41 0.38 12.37
CA GLN A 462 -26.79 -0.88 12.79
C GLN A 462 -25.32 -0.69 13.16
N PHE A 463 -24.53 0.01 12.34
CA PHE A 463 -23.13 0.28 12.66
C PHE A 463 -22.95 1.12 13.93
N LYS A 464 -23.79 2.14 14.15
CA LYS A 464 -23.82 2.91 15.41
C LYS A 464 -24.11 2.00 16.62
N TYR A 465 -25.03 1.04 16.47
CA TYR A 465 -25.34 0.07 17.52
C TYR A 465 -24.18 -0.90 17.78
N ASP A 466 -23.60 -1.48 16.72
CA ASP A 466 -22.47 -2.41 16.81
C ASP A 466 -21.25 -1.73 17.45
N TYR A 467 -20.97 -0.47 17.10
CA TYR A 467 -19.93 0.34 17.71
C TYR A 467 -20.09 0.43 19.23
N ARG A 468 -21.28 0.78 19.72
CA ARG A 468 -21.57 0.86 21.17
C ARG A 468 -21.44 -0.50 21.85
N LYS A 469 -21.86 -1.57 21.17
CA LYS A 469 -21.70 -2.94 21.66
C LYS A 469 -20.21 -3.34 21.76
N MET A 470 -19.39 -2.96 20.79
CA MET A 470 -17.94 -3.17 20.82
C MET A 470 -17.30 -2.40 21.99
N VAL A 471 -17.67 -1.14 22.21
CA VAL A 471 -17.25 -0.38 23.40
C VAL A 471 -17.59 -1.15 24.68
N SER A 472 -18.85 -1.55 24.86
CA SER A 472 -19.29 -2.29 26.04
C SER A 472 -18.58 -3.63 26.23
N ASN A 473 -18.24 -4.31 25.13
CA ASN A 473 -17.50 -5.56 25.20
C ASN A 473 -16.05 -5.31 25.63
N LEU A 474 -15.38 -4.33 25.03
CA LEU A 474 -13.98 -4.00 25.33
C LEU A 474 -13.82 -3.47 26.76
N THR A 475 -14.79 -2.74 27.30
CA THR A 475 -14.79 -2.28 28.69
C THR A 475 -15.17 -3.36 29.72
N ASN A 476 -15.63 -4.54 29.28
CA ASN A 476 -15.98 -5.62 30.19
C ASN A 476 -14.72 -6.30 30.75
N THR A 477 -14.34 -5.92 31.96
CA THR A 477 -13.16 -6.43 32.67
C THR A 477 -13.29 -7.90 33.09
N SER A 478 -14.49 -8.47 33.14
CA SER A 478 -14.68 -9.91 33.39
C SER A 478 -14.28 -10.76 32.18
N ILE A 479 -14.28 -10.17 30.99
CA ILE A 479 -13.90 -10.84 29.73
C ILE A 479 -12.45 -10.51 29.37
N ASN A 480 -12.09 -9.21 29.39
CA ASN A 480 -10.82 -8.72 28.84
C ASN A 480 -9.76 -8.40 29.90
N GLY A 481 -10.09 -8.57 31.18
CA GLY A 481 -9.28 -8.03 32.27
C GLY A 481 -9.11 -6.51 32.11
N ASN A 482 -7.93 -6.01 32.48
CA ASN A 482 -7.58 -4.59 32.32
C ASN A 482 -6.86 -4.28 31.00
N THR A 483 -6.91 -5.20 30.03
CA THR A 483 -6.13 -5.08 28.77
C THR A 483 -6.50 -3.84 27.97
N TYR A 484 -7.80 -3.57 27.85
CA TYR A 484 -8.34 -2.51 27.00
C TYR A 484 -8.88 -1.31 27.77
N VAL A 485 -8.80 -1.34 29.10
CA VAL A 485 -9.28 -0.25 29.94
C VAL A 485 -8.17 0.38 30.77
N ASN A 486 -8.35 1.65 31.12
CA ASN A 486 -7.54 2.36 32.09
C ASN A 486 -8.08 2.10 33.52
N ILE A 487 -7.48 2.74 34.53
CA ILE A 487 -7.90 2.60 35.93
C ILE A 487 -9.28 3.20 36.23
N ALA A 488 -9.78 4.10 35.36
CA ALA A 488 -11.11 4.68 35.45
C ALA A 488 -12.19 3.78 34.81
N GLY A 489 -11.79 2.67 34.18
CA GLY A 489 -12.70 1.75 33.48
C GLY A 489 -13.06 2.19 32.05
N GLU A 490 -12.45 3.26 31.56
CA GLU A 490 -12.60 3.76 30.19
C GLU A 490 -11.60 3.07 29.27
N LEU A 491 -11.84 3.08 27.95
CA LEU A 491 -10.91 2.46 27.01
C LEU A 491 -9.54 3.17 27.04
N ASN A 492 -8.47 2.39 27.17
CA ASN A 492 -7.11 2.89 26.97
C ASN A 492 -6.76 2.92 25.47
N GLU A 493 -5.56 3.41 25.10
CA GLU A 493 -5.11 3.50 23.70
C GLU A 493 -5.27 2.18 22.93
N LYS A 494 -4.93 1.04 23.53
CA LYS A 494 -5.09 -0.28 22.90
C LYS A 494 -6.56 -0.63 22.66
N GLY A 495 -7.43 -0.28 23.61
CA GLY A 495 -8.87 -0.47 23.51
C GLY A 495 -9.49 0.40 22.42
N LEU A 496 -9.09 1.67 22.35
CA LEU A 496 -9.55 2.62 21.34
C LEU A 496 -9.10 2.20 19.93
N GLU A 497 -7.82 1.87 19.75
CA GLU A 497 -7.28 1.43 18.45
C GLU A 497 -7.93 0.11 18.02
N LYS A 498 -8.17 -0.82 18.94
CA LYS A 498 -8.93 -2.05 18.64
C LYS A 498 -10.37 -1.74 18.21
N LEU A 499 -11.06 -0.85 18.92
CA LEU A 499 -12.41 -0.42 18.56
C LEU A 499 -12.44 0.14 17.14
N PHE A 500 -11.46 0.95 16.75
CA PHE A 500 -11.37 1.52 15.41
C PHE A 500 -11.25 0.43 14.33
N PHE A 501 -10.29 -0.48 14.44
CA PHE A 501 -10.11 -1.52 13.41
C PHE A 501 -11.26 -2.52 13.35
N ASP A 502 -11.81 -2.93 14.49
CA ASP A 502 -12.99 -3.79 14.53
C ASP A 502 -14.21 -3.09 13.88
N THR A 503 -14.30 -1.75 14.04
CA THR A 503 -15.32 -0.93 13.36
C THR A 503 -15.13 -0.91 11.85
N LEU A 504 -13.91 -0.68 11.36
CA LEU A 504 -13.61 -0.75 9.93
C LEU A 504 -13.93 -2.14 9.35
N GLN A 505 -13.56 -3.20 10.06
CA GLN A 505 -13.85 -4.57 9.63
C GLN A 505 -15.36 -4.83 9.54
N ASN A 506 -16.14 -4.43 10.56
CA ASN A 506 -17.60 -4.58 10.55
C ASN A 506 -18.26 -3.80 9.40
N MET A 507 -17.65 -2.69 8.99
CA MET A 507 -18.12 -1.86 7.88
C MET A 507 -17.63 -2.34 6.51
N GLY A 508 -16.70 -3.30 6.43
CA GLY A 508 -16.09 -3.70 5.15
C GLY A 508 -15.07 -2.70 4.61
N LEU A 509 -14.44 -1.94 5.51
CA LEU A 509 -13.49 -0.86 5.22
C LEU A 509 -12.04 -1.21 5.61
N THR A 510 -11.73 -2.49 5.83
CA THR A 510 -10.36 -2.94 6.15
C THR A 510 -9.37 -2.49 5.09
N GLY A 511 -8.31 -1.79 5.50
CA GLY A 511 -7.29 -1.23 4.61
C GLY A 511 -7.75 -0.03 3.78
N LYS A 512 -8.92 0.55 4.05
CA LYS A 512 -9.48 1.70 3.33
C LYS A 512 -9.34 3.02 4.07
N VAL A 513 -9.02 2.96 5.36
CA VAL A 513 -8.82 4.13 6.22
C VAL A 513 -7.56 3.92 7.05
N ASN A 514 -6.63 4.85 6.96
CA ASN A 514 -5.41 4.86 7.78
C ASN A 514 -5.71 5.55 9.11
N LEU A 515 -5.12 5.05 10.19
CA LEU A 515 -5.21 5.64 11.53
C LEU A 515 -3.84 6.15 11.96
N GLN A 516 -3.79 7.39 12.42
CA GLN A 516 -2.60 7.99 12.98
C GLN A 516 -2.91 8.56 14.34
N ARG A 517 -1.97 8.37 15.27
CA ARG A 517 -2.04 8.91 16.62
C ARG A 517 -1.01 10.00 16.77
N VAL A 518 -1.39 11.12 17.39
CA VAL A 518 -0.47 12.21 17.71
C VAL A 518 -0.15 12.15 19.19
N ASP A 519 1.12 11.96 19.52
CA ASP A 519 1.61 12.11 20.89
C ASP A 519 1.76 13.60 21.22
N GLU A 520 0.98 14.05 22.18
CA GLU A 520 0.83 15.44 22.54
C GLU A 520 2.00 15.97 23.40
N GLU A 521 2.80 15.08 23.98
CA GLU A 521 3.95 15.48 24.79
C GLU A 521 5.16 15.84 23.93
N ASN A 522 5.35 15.17 22.80
CA ASN A 522 6.51 15.34 21.91
C ASN A 522 6.16 15.71 20.47
N GLY A 523 4.87 15.74 20.11
CA GLY A 523 4.39 16.02 18.75
C GLY A 523 4.60 14.87 17.76
N THR A 524 5.04 13.70 18.22
CA THR A 524 5.36 12.56 17.35
C THR A 524 4.08 11.96 16.81
N VAL A 525 4.00 11.83 15.50
CA VAL A 525 2.91 11.11 14.83
C VAL A 525 3.29 9.64 14.76
N TYR A 526 2.34 8.76 15.07
CA TYR A 526 2.48 7.32 14.92
C TYR A 526 1.48 6.84 13.88
N ASN A 527 1.96 6.07 12.90
CA ASN A 527 1.07 5.27 12.07
C ASN A 527 0.63 4.04 12.88
N ILE A 528 -0.68 3.85 13.03
CA ILE A 528 -1.23 2.71 13.74
C ILE A 528 -1.64 1.68 12.69
N VAL A 529 -1.01 0.51 12.72
CA VAL A 529 -1.25 -0.56 11.74
C VAL A 529 -1.78 -1.81 12.44
N GLN A 530 -2.72 -2.48 11.78
CA GLN A 530 -3.20 -3.80 12.19
C GLN A 530 -2.67 -4.83 11.19
N ASP A 531 -1.93 -5.82 11.66
CA ASP A 531 -1.46 -6.91 10.81
C ASP A 531 -2.58 -7.95 10.54
N SER A 532 -2.30 -8.93 9.68
CA SER A 532 -3.25 -9.99 9.32
C SER A 532 -3.65 -10.91 10.49
N THR A 533 -2.95 -10.84 11.63
CA THR A 533 -3.32 -11.57 12.87
C THR A 533 -4.23 -10.75 13.78
N GLY A 534 -4.54 -9.50 13.40
CA GLY A 534 -5.30 -8.56 14.20
C GLY A 534 -4.46 -7.83 15.26
N LYS A 535 -3.13 -8.04 15.28
CA LYS A 535 -2.24 -7.36 16.22
C LYS A 535 -2.03 -5.92 15.75
N ILE A 536 -2.20 -5.00 16.69
CA ILE A 536 -2.06 -3.57 16.45
C ILE A 536 -0.69 -3.10 16.94
N THR A 537 0.01 -2.35 16.09
CA THR A 537 1.31 -1.75 16.40
C THR A 537 1.33 -0.29 16.01
N ALA A 538 1.89 0.54 16.89
CA ALA A 538 2.20 1.93 16.61
C ALA A 538 3.63 2.03 16.06
N VAL A 539 3.78 2.56 14.85
CA VAL A 539 5.07 2.81 14.21
C VAL A 539 5.28 4.31 14.16
N PRO A 540 6.33 4.87 14.81
CA PRO A 540 6.59 6.30 14.76
C PRO A 540 6.89 6.72 13.32
N CYS A 541 6.30 7.84 12.93
CA CYS A 541 6.65 8.57 11.71
C CYS A 541 8.03 9.19 11.91
N LEU A 542 9.01 8.79 11.10
CA LEU A 542 10.42 9.22 11.22
C LEU A 542 10.70 10.54 10.50
#